data_AF-A0A2E6HZG3-F1
#
_entry.id   AF-A0A2E6HZG3-F1
#
_cell.length_a   1.000
_cell.length_b   1.000
_cell.length_c   1.000
_cell.angle_alpha   90.00
_cell.angle_beta   90.00
_cell.angle_gamma   90.00
#
_symmetry.space_group_name_H-M   'P 1'
#
loop_
_entity.id
_entity.type
_entity.pdbx_description
1 polymer ?
#
loop_
_entity_poly.entity_id
_entity_poly.type
_entity_poly.pdbx_seq_one_letter_code
_entity_poly.pdbx_strand_id
1 'polypeptide(L)'
;MPVPVIFDTDIGSDIDDTWALAFLLRCPELDVGLLTTDRGRPAYRAKLACQIMEAGERQDLPVGLGPEWDCNTGETRQEPVRRGV
;
A
#
# COMPACT_ATOMS: atom_id res chain seq x y z
N MET A 1 -11.85 -7.17 21.64
CA MET A 1 -12.41 -6.67 20.37
C MET A 1 -11.26 -6.04 19.61
N PRO A 2 -11.09 -6.34 18.31
CA PRO A 2 -10.06 -5.70 17.51
C PRO A 2 -10.36 -4.19 17.38
N VAL A 3 -9.32 -3.38 17.26
CA VAL A 3 -9.43 -1.92 17.10
C VAL A 3 -9.62 -1.60 15.62
N PRO A 4 -10.69 -0.88 15.23
CA PRO A 4 -10.90 -0.49 13.85
C PRO A 4 -9.86 0.55 13.41
N VAL A 5 -9.28 0.35 12.23
CA VAL A 5 -8.19 1.19 11.68
C VAL A 5 -8.49 1.59 10.23
N ILE A 6 -8.20 2.85 9.93
CA ILE A 6 -7.97 3.34 8.56
C ILE A 6 -6.46 3.48 8.40
N PHE A 7 -5.91 2.90 7.33
CA PHE A 7 -4.48 2.94 7.06
C PHE A 7 -4.22 3.85 5.85
N ASP A 8 -3.73 5.06 6.10
CA ASP A 8 -3.29 6.01 5.09
C ASP A 8 -1.77 5.94 4.94
N THR A 9 -1.28 5.77 3.72
CA THR A 9 0.12 5.43 3.48
C THR A 9 0.67 6.04 2.19
N ASP A 10 1.93 6.46 2.21
CA ASP A 10 2.70 6.80 1.02
C ASP A 10 3.56 5.60 0.56
N ILE A 11 2.95 4.41 0.55
CA ILE A 11 3.56 3.19 0.07
C ILE A 11 4.21 3.36 -1.31
N GLY A 12 5.46 2.95 -1.42
CA GLY A 12 6.28 3.10 -2.62
C GLY A 12 7.17 4.35 -2.64
N SER A 13 7.13 5.20 -1.60
CA SER A 13 8.14 6.25 -1.37
C SER A 13 9.43 5.62 -0.82
N ASP A 14 9.32 4.90 0.28
CA ASP A 14 10.35 4.05 0.89
C ASP A 14 9.74 2.71 1.35
N ILE A 15 10.45 1.94 2.17
CA ILE A 15 10.16 0.52 2.41
C ILE A 15 9.27 0.26 3.63
N ASP A 16 9.21 1.16 4.60
CA ASP A 16 8.56 0.90 5.88
C ASP A 16 7.04 0.79 5.78
N ASP A 17 6.39 1.51 4.87
CA ASP A 17 4.97 1.34 4.57
C ASP A 17 4.60 -0.08 4.15
N THR A 18 5.50 -0.74 3.39
CA THR A 18 5.30 -2.12 2.96
C THR A 18 5.31 -3.07 4.15
N TRP A 19 6.20 -2.84 5.11
CA TRP A 19 6.25 -3.61 6.35
C TRP A 19 5.07 -3.30 7.27
N ALA A 20 4.63 -2.04 7.34
CA ALA A 20 3.45 -1.65 8.10
C ALA A 20 2.20 -2.35 7.57
N LEU A 21 1.98 -2.35 6.25
CA LEU A 21 0.88 -3.08 5.63
C LEU A 21 0.98 -4.59 5.90
N ALA A 22 2.15 -5.20 5.67
CA ALA A 22 2.34 -6.63 5.90
C ALA A 22 2.06 -7.03 7.36
N PHE A 23 2.49 -6.20 8.31
CA PHE A 23 2.20 -6.39 9.73
C PHE A 23 0.70 -6.29 10.02
N LEU A 24 0.04 -5.23 9.53
CA LEU A 24 -1.39 -5.01 9.73
C LEU A 24 -2.24 -6.18 9.22
N LEU A 25 -1.91 -6.76 8.07
CA LEU A 25 -2.63 -7.92 7.53
C LEU A 25 -2.55 -9.17 8.42
N ARG A 26 -1.58 -9.22 9.33
CA ARG A 26 -1.32 -10.35 10.24
C ARG A 26 -1.58 -10.03 11.71
N CYS A 27 -2.01 -8.81 12.04
CA CYS A 27 -2.25 -8.38 13.42
C CYS A 27 -3.74 -8.56 13.79
N PRO A 28 -4.11 -9.61 14.57
CA PRO A 28 -5.50 -9.85 14.94
C PRO A 28 -6.08 -8.80 15.90
N GLU A 29 -5.24 -7.99 16.53
CA GLU A 29 -5.65 -6.90 17.41
C GLU A 29 -6.17 -5.68 16.63
N LEU A 30 -5.86 -5.57 15.34
CA LEU A 30 -6.22 -4.45 14.48
C LEU A 30 -7.12 -4.92 13.33
N ASP A 31 -8.24 -4.24 13.14
CA ASP A 31 -9.18 -4.49 12.06
C ASP A 31 -9.09 -3.35 11.04
N VAL A 32 -8.29 -3.56 9.99
CA VAL A 32 -8.14 -2.58 8.91
C VAL A 32 -9.38 -2.65 8.03
N GLY A 33 -10.16 -1.58 8.03
CA GLY A 33 -11.40 -1.49 7.24
C GLY A 33 -11.25 -0.70 5.93
N LEU A 34 -10.20 0.12 5.81
CA LEU A 34 -9.90 0.92 4.63
C LEU A 34 -8.41 1.20 4.54
N LEU A 35 -7.86 1.05 3.33
CA LEU A 35 -6.54 1.55 2.97
C LEU A 35 -6.69 2.76 2.06
N THR A 36 -5.95 3.84 2.31
CA THR A 36 -5.85 5.00 1.41
C THR A 36 -4.39 5.25 1.05
N THR A 37 -4.15 5.71 -0.18
CA THR A 37 -2.81 6.11 -0.60
C THR A 37 -2.65 7.63 -0.52
N ASP A 38 -1.46 8.09 -0.13
CA ASP A 38 -1.11 9.51 -0.18
C ASP A 38 -1.07 10.02 -1.62
N ARG A 39 -0.89 11.33 -1.76
CA ARG A 39 -0.73 12.04 -3.02
C ARG A 39 0.47 11.54 -3.83
N GLY A 40 0.40 11.81 -5.14
CA GLY A 40 1.51 11.57 -6.06
C GLY A 40 1.61 10.11 -6.46
N ARG A 41 1.22 9.82 -7.71
CA ARG A 41 1.16 8.46 -8.32
C ARG A 41 0.13 7.51 -7.68
N PRO A 42 -1.14 7.92 -7.54
CA PRO A 42 -2.16 7.11 -6.86
C PRO A 42 -2.31 5.69 -7.42
N ALA A 43 -2.27 5.54 -8.76
CA ALA A 43 -2.38 4.23 -9.40
C ALA A 43 -1.18 3.31 -9.09
N TYR A 44 0.04 3.85 -9.00
CA TYR A 44 1.24 3.08 -8.66
C TYR A 44 1.19 2.60 -7.21
N ARG A 45 0.91 3.52 -6.28
CA ARG A 45 0.81 3.21 -4.84
C ARG A 45 -0.28 2.17 -4.58
N ALA A 46 -1.45 2.34 -5.19
CA ALA A 46 -2.55 1.39 -5.05
C ALA A 46 -2.21 0.01 -5.63
N LYS A 47 -1.51 -0.03 -6.76
CA LYS A 47 -1.04 -1.30 -7.33
C LYS A 47 -0.08 -2.02 -6.39
N LEU A 48 0.87 -1.33 -5.77
CA LEU A 48 1.78 -1.91 -4.78
C LEU A 48 1.02 -2.45 -3.57
N ALA A 49 0.11 -1.66 -3.00
CA ALA A 49 -0.74 -2.09 -1.88
C ALA A 49 -1.51 -3.37 -2.25
N CYS A 50 -2.14 -3.42 -3.43
CA CYS A 50 -2.85 -4.61 -3.90
C CYS A 50 -1.95 -5.84 -4.03
N GLN A 51 -0.71 -5.70 -4.48
CA GLN A 51 0.23 -6.83 -4.58
C GLN A 51 0.59 -7.39 -3.19
N ILE A 52 0.77 -6.53 -2.19
CA ILE A 52 1.04 -6.97 -0.81
C ILE A 52 -0.21 -7.61 -0.20
N MET A 53 -1.39 -7.04 -0.42
CA MET A 53 -2.67 -7.62 0.02
C MET A 53 -2.94 -8.99 -0.62
N GLU A 54 -2.59 -9.18 -1.89
CA GLU A 54 -2.64 -10.48 -2.57
C GLU A 54 -1.72 -11.49 -1.89
N ALA A 55 -0.47 -11.12 -1.61
CA ALA A 55 0.46 -11.98 -0.87
C ALA A 55 0.00 -12.27 0.57
N GLY A 56 -0.75 -11.35 1.17
CA GLY A 56 -1.34 -11.48 2.50
C GLY A 56 -2.74 -12.12 2.53
N GLU A 57 -3.27 -12.58 1.40
CA GLU A 57 -4.61 -13.18 1.29
C GLU A 57 -5.75 -12.28 1.85
N ARG A 58 -5.63 -10.95 1.67
CA ARG A 58 -6.60 -9.94 2.17
C ARG A 58 -7.04 -8.97 1.06
N GLN A 59 -7.53 -9.54 -0.04
CA GLN A 59 -7.98 -8.79 -1.22
C GLN A 59 -9.36 -8.13 -1.06
N ASP A 60 -10.03 -8.37 0.07
CA ASP A 60 -11.34 -7.81 0.44
C ASP A 60 -11.27 -6.36 0.93
N LEU A 61 -10.08 -5.88 1.31
CA LEU A 61 -9.86 -4.54 1.85
C LEU A 61 -10.02 -3.47 0.75
N PRO A 62 -10.98 -2.53 0.86
CA PRO A 62 -11.09 -1.43 -0.09
C PRO A 62 -9.85 -0.52 -0.08
N VAL A 63 -9.48 -0.04 -1.28
CA VAL A 63 -8.37 0.90 -1.49
C VAL A 63 -8.90 2.22 -2.05
N GLY A 64 -8.72 3.30 -1.30
CA GLY A 64 -8.95 4.67 -1.74
C GLY A 64 -7.69 5.25 -2.40
N LEU A 65 -7.88 5.92 -3.54
CA LEU A 65 -6.80 6.58 -4.25
C LEU A 65 -6.57 7.99 -3.72
N GLY A 66 -5.31 8.32 -3.41
CA GLY A 66 -4.89 9.69 -3.15
C GLY A 66 -5.02 10.60 -4.37
N PRO A 67 -4.89 11.92 -4.19
CA PRO A 67 -4.90 12.86 -5.30
C PRO A 67 -3.62 12.74 -6.15
N GLU A 68 -3.74 12.98 -7.45
CA GLU A 68 -2.56 13.21 -8.28
C GLU A 68 -1.82 14.47 -7.81
N TRP A 69 -0.48 14.41 -7.80
CA TRP A 69 0.37 15.50 -7.36
C TRP A 69 1.73 15.45 -8.04
N ASP A 70 2.05 16.49 -8.81
CA ASP A 70 3.18 16.55 -9.76
C ASP A 70 4.40 17.32 -9.22
N CYS A 71 4.75 17.20 -7.94
CA CYS A 71 5.87 18.01 -7.39
C CYS A 71 7.27 17.39 -7.44
N ASN A 72 7.47 16.25 -8.12
CA ASN A 72 8.80 15.76 -8.49
C ASN A 72 8.68 14.58 -9.46
N THR A 73 9.02 14.80 -10.75
CA THR A 73 9.23 13.76 -11.76
C THR A 73 10.54 12.99 -11.53
N GLY A 74 10.97 12.82 -10.28
CA GLY A 74 12.08 11.93 -9.98
C GLY A 74 11.66 10.55 -10.47
N GLU A 75 12.25 10.07 -11.55
CA GLU A 75 11.97 8.78 -12.18
C GLU A 75 12.41 7.61 -11.27
N THR A 76 12.10 7.66 -9.98
CA THR A 76 12.14 6.52 -9.07
C THR A 76 10.97 5.61 -9.40
N ARG A 77 10.99 5.03 -10.60
CA ARG A 77 10.24 3.81 -10.87
C ARG A 77 11.02 2.71 -10.19
N GLN A 78 10.43 2.06 -9.20
CA GLN A 78 10.87 0.70 -8.91
C GLN A 78 10.61 -0.12 -10.17
N GLU A 79 11.68 -0.49 -10.85
CA GLU A 79 11.59 -1.45 -11.94
C GLU A 79 10.99 -2.73 -11.39
N PRO A 80 10.02 -3.34 -12.09
CA PRO A 80 9.49 -4.63 -11.67
C PRO A 80 10.64 -5.62 -11.52
N VAL A 81 10.65 -6.37 -10.41
CA VAL A 81 11.58 -7.48 -10.24
C VAL A 81 11.50 -8.36 -11.48
N ARG A 82 12.62 -8.55 -12.18
CA ARG A 82 12.67 -9.40 -13.38
C ARG A 82 12.19 -10.79 -12.98
N ARG A 83 11.10 -11.26 -13.59
CA ARG A 83 10.66 -12.65 -13.45
C ARG A 83 11.67 -13.54 -14.16
N GLY A 84 12.59 -14.14 -13.40
CA GLY A 84 13.49 -15.17 -13.91
C GLY A 84 14.85 -15.21 -13.20
N VAL A 85 14.94 -15.99 -12.12
CA VAL A 85 15.95 -17.04 -11.90
C VAL A 85 15.25 -18.19 -11.19
#